data_AF-A0A6A4CZ91-F1
#
_entry.id   AF-A0A6A4CZ91-F1
#
_cell.length_a   1.000
_cell.length_b   1.000
_cell.length_c   1.000
_cell.angle_alpha   90.00
_cell.angle_beta   90.00
_cell.angle_gamma   90.00
#
_symmetry.space_group_name_H-M   'P 1'
#
loop_
_entity.id
_entity.type
_entity.pdbx_description
1 polymer ?
#
loop_
_entity_poly.entity_id
_entity_poly.type
_entity_poly.pdbx_seq_one_letter_code
_entity_poly.pdbx_strand_id
1 'polypeptide(L)'
;MEKSVSYSELVFRLPQREFRQALRVEKAVFVAIATMIASDEVFYSASSNQQRPVHIQLGVTFERLGAYGNGSSVGKLARAYGIGSGTVTLYAKRVVAALMRHFGDYVAWPNPYQREVTSTFYGERFGMEGAVGFVDGTHFIFGQKPGVGRGIL
;
A
#
# COMPACT_ATOMS: atom_id res chain seq x y z
N MET A 1 25.60 18.87 19.17
CA MET A 1 25.28 18.44 17.79
C MET A 1 24.15 17.44 17.91
N GLU A 2 22.90 17.91 17.85
CA GLU A 2 21.72 17.03 17.92
C GLU A 2 21.78 16.04 16.74
N LYS A 3 21.82 14.75 17.04
CA LYS A 3 21.55 13.73 16.02
C LYS A 3 20.13 13.97 15.56
N SER A 4 19.95 14.47 14.33
CA SER A 4 18.63 14.59 13.74
C SER A 4 17.97 13.21 13.81
N VAL A 5 16.85 13.14 14.52
CA VAL A 5 16.08 11.89 14.64
C VAL A 5 15.73 11.47 13.22
N SER A 6 16.13 10.27 12.82
CA SER A 6 15.88 9.79 11.46
C SER A 6 14.37 9.78 11.22
N TYR A 7 13.92 10.20 10.04
CA TYR A 7 12.50 10.14 9.68
C TYR A 7 11.91 8.74 9.88
N SER A 8 12.74 7.71 9.74
CA SER A 8 12.38 6.32 10.02
C SER A 8 11.95 6.07 11.46
N GLU A 9 12.35 6.90 12.42
CA GLU A 9 11.91 6.80 13.82
C GLU A 9 10.79 7.81 14.11
N LEU A 10 10.80 8.97 13.44
CA LEU A 10 9.80 10.02 13.60
C LEU A 10 8.43 9.60 13.07
N VAL A 11 8.38 8.92 11.92
CA VAL A 11 7.10 8.51 11.30
C VAL A 11 6.26 7.66 12.26
N PHE A 12 6.89 6.83 13.08
CA PHE A 12 6.19 5.97 14.06
C PHE A 12 5.70 6.73 15.30
N ARG A 13 6.26 7.91 15.57
CA ARG A 13 5.86 8.80 16.67
C ARG A 13 4.72 9.76 16.30
N LEU A 14 4.38 9.88 15.01
CA LEU A 14 3.31 10.76 14.53
C LEU A 14 1.96 10.45 15.19
N PRO A 15 1.09 11.44 15.45
CA PRO A 15 -0.31 11.22 15.78
C PRO A 15 -1.01 10.31 14.76
N GLN A 16 -2.05 9.58 15.18
CA GLN A 16 -2.72 8.59 14.32
C GLN A 16 -3.20 9.17 12.99
N ARG A 17 -3.72 10.41 13.00
CA ARG A 17 -4.16 11.11 11.78
C ARG A 17 -3.02 11.31 10.78
N GLU A 18 -1.88 11.80 11.25
CA GLU A 18 -0.71 12.08 10.42
C GLU A 18 -0.04 10.78 9.93
N PHE A 19 0.04 9.77 10.81
CA PHE A 19 0.48 8.43 10.44
C PHE A 19 -0.36 7.84 9.31
N ARG A 20 -1.70 7.93 9.42
CA ARG A 20 -2.62 7.44 8.39
C ARG A 20 -2.52 8.26 7.11
N GLN A 21 -2.24 9.56 7.18
CA GLN A 21 -1.99 10.38 5.99
C GLN A 21 -0.70 9.95 5.27
N ALA A 22 0.37 9.68 6.02
CA ALA A 22 1.66 9.28 5.46
C ALA A 22 1.65 7.86 4.90
N LEU A 23 1.18 6.88 5.69
CA LEU A 23 1.30 5.45 5.37
C LEU A 23 -0.01 4.82 4.86
N ARG A 24 -1.11 5.58 4.80
CA ARG A 24 -2.44 5.13 4.35
C ARG A 24 -3.07 3.98 5.14
N VAL A 25 -2.50 3.65 6.31
CA VAL A 25 -3.01 2.62 7.22
C VAL A 25 -3.07 3.13 8.65
N GLU A 26 -3.90 2.52 9.48
CA GLU A 26 -3.92 2.81 10.91
C GLU A 26 -2.73 2.15 11.61
N LYS A 27 -2.29 2.70 12.75
CA LYS A 27 -1.14 2.17 13.51
C LYS A 27 -1.33 0.72 13.93
N ALA A 28 -2.52 0.36 14.40
CA ALA A 28 -2.82 -1.01 14.81
C ALA A 28 -2.71 -1.99 13.63
N VAL A 29 -3.27 -1.62 12.48
CA VAL A 29 -3.17 -2.41 11.24
C VAL A 29 -1.73 -2.53 10.77
N PHE A 30 -0.97 -1.44 10.83
CA PHE A 30 0.44 -1.43 10.48
C PHE A 30 1.25 -2.42 11.33
N VAL A 31 1.04 -2.41 12.66
CA VAL A 31 1.70 -3.35 13.57
C VAL A 31 1.29 -4.79 13.24
N ALA A 32 0.00 -5.04 13.01
CA ALA A 32 -0.49 -6.38 12.65
C ALA A 32 0.17 -6.90 11.36
N ILE A 33 0.27 -6.07 10.32
CA ILE A 33 0.94 -6.43 9.06
C ILE A 33 2.44 -6.66 9.29
N ALA A 34 3.11 -5.78 10.04
CA ALA A 34 4.53 -5.92 10.33
C ALA A 34 4.84 -7.23 11.06
N THR A 35 4.01 -7.62 12.03
CA THR A 35 4.13 -8.89 12.74
C THR A 35 3.84 -10.08 11.83
N MET A 36 2.79 -10.00 11.00
CA MET A 36 2.41 -11.06 10.06
C MET A 36 3.55 -11.43 9.11
N ILE A 37 4.24 -10.42 8.55
CA ILE A 37 5.30 -10.65 7.56
C ILE A 37 6.69 -10.80 8.19
N ALA A 38 6.84 -10.65 9.51
CA ALA A 38 8.14 -10.55 10.17
C ALA A 38 9.01 -11.81 9.99
N SER A 39 8.38 -12.98 9.91
CA SER A 39 9.08 -14.27 9.79
C SER A 39 9.42 -14.67 8.37
N ASP A 40 9.11 -13.83 7.38
CA ASP A 40 9.31 -14.11 5.97
C ASP A 40 10.80 -14.13 5.58
N GLU A 41 11.18 -15.09 4.74
CA GLU A 41 12.57 -15.30 4.32
C GLU A 41 13.22 -14.09 3.66
N VAL A 42 12.42 -13.22 3.02
CA VAL A 42 12.94 -12.01 2.34
C VAL A 42 13.53 -10.98 3.31
N PHE A 43 13.26 -11.14 4.60
CA PHE A 43 13.79 -10.30 5.68
C PHE A 43 14.97 -10.95 6.42
N TYR A 44 15.36 -12.17 6.08
CA TYR A 44 16.60 -12.76 6.59
C TYR A 44 17.77 -12.41 5.67
N SER A 45 18.86 -11.98 6.28
CA SER A 45 20.14 -11.72 5.60
C SER A 45 21.12 -12.81 6.02
N ALA A 46 21.61 -13.59 5.05
CA ALA A 46 22.74 -14.52 5.25
C ALA A 46 24.10 -13.79 5.29
N SER A 47 24.12 -12.47 5.15
CA SER A 47 25.34 -11.66 5.16
C SER A 47 25.59 -11.05 6.54
N SER A 48 26.85 -10.69 6.82
CA SER A 48 27.24 -9.96 8.03
C SER A 48 26.64 -8.55 8.13
N ASN A 49 26.03 -8.05 7.04
CA ASN A 49 25.33 -6.78 7.05
C ASN A 49 23.92 -6.94 7.61
N GLN A 50 23.67 -6.26 8.73
CA GLN A 50 22.36 -6.26 9.38
C GLN A 50 21.33 -5.55 8.50
N GLN A 51 20.27 -6.28 8.12
CA GLN A 51 19.13 -5.70 7.42
C GLN A 51 18.33 -4.81 8.39
N ARG A 52 17.79 -3.68 7.89
CA ARG A 52 16.92 -2.82 8.72
C ARG A 52 15.65 -3.57 9.14
N PRO A 53 15.07 -3.26 10.31
CA PRO A 53 13.86 -3.92 10.80
C PRO A 53 12.70 -3.90 9.79
N VAL A 54 11.86 -4.93 9.84
CA VAL A 54 10.71 -5.13 8.93
C VAL A 54 9.77 -3.92 8.92
N HIS A 55 9.47 -3.35 10.08
CA HIS A 55 8.60 -2.17 10.19
C HIS A 55 9.19 -0.94 9.45
N ILE A 56 10.51 -0.77 9.38
CA ILE A 56 11.11 0.33 8.60
C ILE A 56 10.89 0.09 7.10
N GLN A 57 11.13 -1.13 6.63
CA GLN A 57 10.94 -1.50 5.22
C GLN A 57 9.47 -1.37 4.81
N LEU A 58 8.56 -1.79 5.69
CA LEU A 58 7.11 -1.66 5.53
C LEU A 58 6.69 -0.19 5.45
N GLY A 59 7.16 0.65 6.36
CA GLY A 59 6.86 2.10 6.37
C GLY A 59 7.26 2.79 5.08
N VAL A 60 8.51 2.58 4.63
CA VAL A 60 8.99 3.12 3.34
C VAL A 60 8.13 2.66 2.18
N THR A 61 7.72 1.39 2.18
CA THR A 61 6.91 0.81 1.10
C THR A 61 5.50 1.40 1.09
N PHE A 62 4.85 1.50 2.25
CA PHE A 62 3.50 2.05 2.35
C PHE A 62 3.45 3.54 2.02
N GLU A 63 4.43 4.32 2.45
CA GLU A 63 4.52 5.74 2.06
C GLU A 63 4.71 5.88 0.54
N ARG A 64 5.51 4.99 -0.07
CA ARG A 64 5.70 4.96 -1.51
C ARG A 64 4.42 4.64 -2.27
N LEU A 65 3.67 3.62 -1.84
CA LEU A 65 2.43 3.17 -2.48
C LEU A 65 1.27 4.14 -2.21
N GLY A 66 1.28 4.83 -1.07
CA GLY A 66 0.25 5.80 -0.68
C GLY A 66 0.43 7.20 -1.27
N ALA A 67 1.55 7.44 -1.96
CA ALA A 67 1.86 8.72 -2.57
C ALA A 67 1.57 8.71 -4.07
N TYR A 68 0.93 9.79 -4.56
CA TYR A 68 0.62 9.97 -5.99
C TYR A 68 1.64 10.90 -6.67
N GLY A 69 1.88 10.67 -7.96
CA GLY A 69 2.78 11.48 -8.79
C GLY A 69 4.18 11.60 -8.21
N ASN A 70 4.72 12.83 -8.14
CA ASN A 70 6.05 13.12 -7.61
C ASN A 70 6.22 12.75 -6.12
N GLY A 71 5.13 12.49 -5.40
CA GLY A 71 5.16 12.00 -4.03
C GLY A 71 5.76 10.60 -3.90
N SER A 72 5.61 9.74 -4.91
CA SER A 72 6.19 8.38 -4.95
C SER A 72 7.66 8.36 -5.41
N SER A 73 8.28 9.55 -5.57
CA SER A 73 9.66 9.67 -6.03
C SER A 73 10.62 8.92 -5.11
N VAL A 74 11.32 7.93 -5.68
CA VAL A 74 12.36 7.15 -5.02
C VAL A 74 13.41 8.06 -4.37
N GLY A 75 13.83 9.12 -5.07
CA GLY A 75 14.83 10.05 -4.56
C GLY A 75 14.33 10.89 -3.37
N LYS A 76 13.03 11.22 -3.31
CA LYS A 76 12.42 11.93 -2.18
C LYS A 76 12.40 11.05 -0.93
N LEU A 77 11.95 9.80 -1.07
CA LEU A 77 11.90 8.84 0.03
C LEU A 77 13.31 8.46 0.51
N ALA A 78 14.27 8.30 -0.43
CA ALA A 78 15.66 8.04 -0.11
C ALA A 78 16.25 9.14 0.80
N ARG A 79 16.02 10.42 0.47
CA ARG A 79 16.43 11.56 1.30
C ARG A 79 15.71 11.60 2.64
N ALA A 80 14.39 11.40 2.65
CA ALA A 80 13.60 11.43 3.89
C ALA A 80 14.10 10.38 4.88
N TYR A 81 14.28 9.13 4.45
CA TYR A 81 14.67 8.00 5.30
C TYR A 81 16.19 7.84 5.49
N GLY A 82 17.00 8.69 4.86
CA GLY A 82 18.47 8.58 4.89
C GLY A 82 18.98 7.24 4.37
N ILE A 83 18.45 6.79 3.23
CA ILE A 83 18.79 5.52 2.57
C ILE A 83 19.11 5.73 1.09
N GLY A 84 19.74 4.74 0.45
CA GLY A 84 19.98 4.77 -0.99
C GLY A 84 18.68 4.61 -1.79
N SER A 85 18.60 5.25 -2.97
CA SER A 85 17.49 5.08 -3.91
C SER A 85 17.24 3.61 -4.28
N GLY A 86 18.31 2.83 -4.46
CA GLY A 86 18.20 1.38 -4.68
C GLY A 86 17.56 0.64 -3.49
N THR A 87 17.83 1.10 -2.26
CA THR A 87 17.27 0.54 -1.03
C THR A 87 15.76 0.74 -0.93
N VAL A 88 15.24 1.92 -1.34
CA VAL A 88 13.78 2.17 -1.38
C VAL A 88 13.08 1.15 -2.28
N THR A 89 13.66 0.86 -3.44
CA THR A 89 13.09 -0.14 -4.38
C THR A 89 13.26 -1.56 -3.87
N LEU A 90 14.38 -1.87 -3.21
CA LEU A 90 14.59 -3.16 -2.58
C LEU A 90 13.56 -3.42 -1.46
N TYR A 91 13.29 -2.44 -0.60
CA TYR A 91 12.29 -2.56 0.46
C TYR A 91 10.90 -2.80 -0.12
N ALA A 92 10.50 -2.03 -1.13
CA ALA A 92 9.22 -2.22 -1.80
C ALA A 92 9.08 -3.63 -2.38
N LYS A 93 10.12 -4.14 -3.06
CA LYS A 93 10.11 -5.51 -3.60
C LYS A 93 9.94 -6.56 -2.51
N ARG A 94 10.69 -6.46 -1.40
CA ARG A 94 10.64 -7.41 -0.29
C ARG A 94 9.26 -7.42 0.38
N VAL A 95 8.75 -6.24 0.70
CA VAL A 95 7.44 -6.09 1.36
C VAL A 95 6.32 -6.59 0.46
N VAL A 96 6.31 -6.23 -0.83
CA VAL A 96 5.31 -6.75 -1.77
C VAL A 96 5.40 -8.27 -1.88
N ALA A 97 6.60 -8.85 -2.01
CA ALA A 97 6.77 -10.30 -2.05
C ALA A 97 6.20 -11.00 -0.81
N ALA A 98 6.49 -10.48 0.38
CA ALA A 98 5.95 -11.03 1.63
C ALA A 98 4.42 -10.90 1.73
N LEU A 99 3.86 -9.75 1.36
CA LEU A 99 2.41 -9.54 1.34
C LEU A 99 1.70 -10.48 0.35
N MET A 100 2.32 -10.74 -0.82
CA MET A 100 1.73 -11.62 -1.82
C MET A 100 1.60 -13.06 -1.35
N ARG A 101 2.41 -13.52 -0.37
CA ARG A 101 2.25 -14.85 0.23
C ARG A 101 0.95 -15.01 1.02
N HIS A 102 0.35 -13.90 1.45
CA HIS A 102 -0.92 -13.87 2.18
C HIS A 102 -2.10 -13.38 1.33
N PHE A 103 -1.89 -13.08 0.05
CA PHE A 103 -2.90 -12.43 -0.78
C PHE A 103 -4.22 -13.22 -0.83
N GLY A 104 -4.14 -14.55 -0.95
CA GLY A 104 -5.32 -15.42 -1.03
C GLY A 104 -6.18 -15.48 0.24
N ASP A 105 -5.60 -15.15 1.40
CA ASP A 105 -6.32 -15.16 2.68
C ASP A 105 -7.24 -13.94 2.85
N TYR A 106 -6.90 -12.83 2.17
CA TYR A 106 -7.54 -11.53 2.37
C TYR A 106 -8.23 -10.98 1.13
N VAL A 107 -7.82 -11.39 -0.07
CA VAL A 107 -8.35 -10.87 -1.33
C VAL A 107 -8.99 -12.01 -2.12
N ALA A 108 -10.33 -12.01 -2.13
CA ALA A 108 -11.13 -12.95 -2.89
C ALA A 108 -12.32 -12.24 -3.51
N TRP A 109 -12.83 -12.79 -4.60
CA TRP A 109 -14.09 -12.32 -5.17
C TRP A 109 -15.25 -12.70 -4.23
N PRO A 110 -16.23 -11.80 -3.98
CA PRO A 110 -17.33 -12.09 -3.09
C PRO A 110 -18.17 -13.23 -3.67
N ASN A 111 -18.61 -14.11 -2.78
CA ASN A 111 -19.55 -15.18 -3.12
C ASN A 111 -20.97 -14.59 -3.38
N PRO A 112 -21.93 -15.38 -3.92
CA PRO A 112 -23.26 -14.88 -4.26
C PRO A 112 -23.98 -14.15 -3.11
N TYR A 113 -23.88 -14.67 -1.89
CA TYR A 113 -24.47 -14.04 -0.70
C TYR A 113 -23.82 -12.70 -0.39
N GLN A 114 -22.48 -12.64 -0.39
CA GLN A 114 -21.74 -11.38 -0.15
C GLN A 114 -22.03 -10.33 -1.23
N ARG A 115 -22.22 -10.75 -2.49
CA ARG A 115 -22.61 -9.87 -3.60
C ARG A 115 -23.99 -9.28 -3.38
N GLU A 116 -24.96 -10.09 -2.97
CA GLU A 116 -26.32 -9.64 -2.68
C GLU A 116 -26.32 -8.62 -1.54
N VAL A 117 -25.68 -8.94 -0.42
CA VAL A 117 -25.55 -8.02 0.73
C VAL A 117 -24.90 -6.70 0.31
N THR A 118 -23.83 -6.76 -0.47
CA THR A 118 -23.08 -5.58 -0.92
C THR A 118 -23.91 -4.73 -1.90
N SER A 119 -24.61 -5.39 -2.84
CA SER A 119 -25.50 -4.76 -3.81
C SER A 119 -26.67 -4.05 -3.14
N THR A 120 -27.33 -4.70 -2.18
CA THR A 120 -28.42 -4.09 -1.41
C THR A 120 -27.93 -2.87 -0.65
N PHE A 121 -26.82 -2.99 0.09
CA PHE A 121 -26.24 -1.88 0.84
C PHE A 121 -25.91 -0.68 -0.05
N TYR A 122 -25.32 -0.90 -1.23
CA TYR A 122 -24.97 0.19 -2.14
C TYR A 122 -26.16 0.73 -2.95
N GLY A 123 -27.14 -0.12 -3.27
CA GLY A 123 -28.42 0.29 -3.85
C GLY A 123 -29.16 1.25 -2.93
N GLU A 124 -29.37 0.86 -1.67
CA GLU A 124 -30.09 1.66 -0.67
C GLU A 124 -29.37 2.98 -0.34
N ARG A 125 -28.04 2.94 -0.20
CA ARG A 125 -27.27 4.08 0.31
C ARG A 125 -26.81 5.05 -0.77
N PHE A 126 -26.57 4.58 -1.99
CA PHE A 126 -25.96 5.36 -3.06
C PHE A 126 -26.69 5.25 -4.41
N GLY A 127 -27.79 4.49 -4.50
CA GLY A 127 -28.53 4.28 -5.75
C GLY A 127 -27.78 3.41 -6.76
N MET A 128 -26.80 2.61 -6.30
CA MET A 128 -25.95 1.79 -7.17
C MET A 128 -26.38 0.32 -7.11
N GLU A 129 -27.53 0.02 -7.71
CA GLU A 129 -28.04 -1.35 -7.79
C GLU A 129 -27.08 -2.28 -8.54
N GLY A 130 -26.85 -3.48 -8.02
CA GLY A 130 -25.93 -4.47 -8.59
C GLY A 130 -24.46 -4.22 -8.30
N ALA A 131 -24.09 -3.14 -7.60
CA ALA A 131 -22.70 -2.87 -7.25
C ALA A 131 -22.21 -3.86 -6.17
N VAL A 132 -21.14 -4.60 -6.46
CA VAL A 132 -20.56 -5.60 -5.53
C VAL A 132 -19.22 -5.18 -4.95
N GLY A 133 -18.82 -3.92 -5.17
CA GLY A 133 -17.55 -3.34 -4.72
C GLY A 133 -17.15 -2.11 -5.54
N PHE A 134 -16.12 -1.41 -5.09
CA PHE A 134 -15.52 -0.27 -5.78
C PHE A 134 -14.05 -0.53 -6.03
N VAL A 135 -13.57 -0.09 -7.18
CA VAL A 135 -12.15 -0.03 -7.51
C VAL A 135 -11.85 1.43 -7.81
N ASP A 136 -10.86 2.01 -7.12
CA ASP A 136 -10.41 3.36 -7.45
C ASP A 136 -9.83 3.38 -8.88
N GLY A 137 -10.05 4.48 -9.60
CA GLY A 137 -9.75 4.56 -11.02
C GLY A 137 -8.26 4.45 -11.29
N THR A 138 -7.81 3.32 -11.86
CA THR A 138 -6.52 3.28 -12.56
C THR A 138 -6.64 4.14 -13.82
N HIS A 139 -5.84 5.21 -13.93
CA HIS A 139 -5.76 5.99 -15.16
C HIS A 139 -5.14 5.15 -16.27
N PHE A 140 -5.99 4.54 -17.10
CA PHE A 140 -5.56 4.04 -18.41
C PHE A 140 -5.35 5.26 -19.31
N ILE A 141 -4.10 5.50 -19.71
CA ILE A 141 -3.81 6.51 -20.74
C ILE A 141 -4.29 5.94 -22.07
N PHE A 142 -5.47 6.35 -22.50
CA PHE A 142 -5.96 6.01 -23.83
C PHE A 142 -5.19 6.82 -24.87
N GLY A 143 -4.58 6.14 -25.85
CA GLY A 143 -3.91 6.79 -26.98
C GLY A 143 -4.86 7.50 -27.94
N GLN A 144 -6.17 7.28 -27.79
CA GLN A 144 -7.23 7.96 -28.53
C GLN A 144 -8.48 8.09 -27.65
N LYS A 145 -9.27 9.13 -27.86
CA LYS A 145 -10.59 9.28 -27.22
C LYS A 145 -11.43 8.02 -27.51
N PRO A 146 -12.14 7.44 -26.52
CA PRO A 146 -13.10 6.38 -26.78
C PRO A 146 -14.11 6.85 -27.84
N GLY A 147 -14.20 6.10 -28.94
CA GLY A 147 -15.16 6.39 -30.00
C GLY A 147 -16.58 6.26 -29.46
N VAL A 148 -17.42 7.28 -29.66
CA VAL A 148 -18.86 7.17 -29.39
C VAL A 148 -19.45 6.36 -30.54
N GLY A 149 -19.42 5.04 -30.42
CA GLY A 149 -20.14 4.17 -31.34
C GLY A 149 -21.64 4.34 -31.14
N ARG A 150 -22.32 5.08 -32.03
CA ARG A 150 -23.75 4.83 -32.28
C ARG A 150 -23.83 3.52 -33.07
N GLY A 151 -24.26 2.44 -32.43
CA GLY A 151 -24.60 1.23 -33.18
C GLY A 151 -25.00 -0.02 -32.39
N ILE A 152 -26.31 -0.30 -32.42
CA ILE A 152 -26.97 -1.59 -32.65
C ILE A 152 -26.61 -2.78 -31.72
N LEU A 153 -27.48 -3.05 -30.75
CA LEU A 153 -28.38 -4.24 -30.70
C LEU A 153 -29.69 -3.83 -30.03
#